data_AF-A0A1E4GWP5-F1
#
_entry.id   AF-A0A1E4GWP5-F1
#
_cell.length_a   1.000
_cell.length_b   1.000
_cell.length_c   1.000
_cell.angle_alpha   90.00
_cell.angle_beta   90.00
_cell.angle_gamma   90.00
#
_symmetry.space_group_name_H-M   'P 1'
#
loop_
_entity.id
_entity.type
_entity.pdbx_description
1 polymer ?
#
loop_
_entity_poly.entity_id
_entity_poly.type
_entity_poly.pdbx_seq_one_letter_code
_entity_poly.pdbx_strand_id
1 'polypeptide(L)'
;MSKRLRLTRAARAQIAAIREVLRPWGLQSEIVNEGPHPGLKITGPRGGVWRLLVASSPRDEGDAVQTAAQKAQRLVREINGRLGL
;
A
#
# COMPACT_ATOMS: atom_id res chain seq x y z
N MET A 1 5.79 -19.13 16.30
CA MET A 1 6.87 -18.12 16.09
C MET A 1 6.44 -17.17 14.97
N SER A 2 6.02 -15.95 15.27
CA SER A 2 5.71 -14.95 14.24
C SER A 2 7.01 -14.51 13.57
N LYS A 3 7.25 -14.96 12.34
CA LYS A 3 8.39 -14.57 11.50
C LYS A 3 8.32 -13.05 11.33
N ARG A 4 9.13 -12.28 12.08
CA ARG A 4 9.16 -10.82 11.98
C ARG A 4 9.47 -10.45 10.52
N LEU A 5 8.50 -9.85 9.84
CA LEU A 5 8.69 -9.29 8.50
C LEU A 5 9.84 -8.27 8.55
N ARG A 6 11.00 -8.65 8.02
CA ARG A 6 12.11 -7.70 7.87
C ARG A 6 11.88 -6.89 6.61
N LEU A 7 11.23 -5.73 6.78
CA LEU A 7 11.04 -4.78 5.70
C LEU A 7 12.39 -4.14 5.32
N THR A 8 12.66 -4.04 4.02
CA THR A 8 13.79 -3.27 3.50
C THR A 8 13.54 -1.76 3.70
N ARG A 9 14.59 -0.94 3.56
CA ARG A 9 14.45 0.53 3.59
C ARG A 9 13.50 1.02 2.49
N ALA A 10 13.64 0.49 1.28
CA ALA A 10 12.76 0.80 0.16
C ALA A 10 11.30 0.41 0.42
N ALA A 11 11.05 -0.78 0.99
CA ALA A 11 9.70 -1.21 1.34
C ALA A 11 9.06 -0.30 2.40
N ARG A 12 9.83 0.12 3.42
CA ARG A 12 9.36 1.10 4.41
C ARG A 12 8.98 2.44 3.79
N ALA A 13 9.80 2.95 2.87
CA ALA A 13 9.54 4.22 2.19
C ALA A 13 8.27 4.16 1.31
N GLN A 14 8.09 3.07 0.56
CA GLN A 14 6.87 2.83 -0.22
C GLN A 14 5.62 2.75 0.64
N ILE A 15 5.68 2.02 1.76
CA ILE A 15 4.55 1.90 2.70
C ILE A 15 4.19 3.27 3.28
N ALA A 16 5.19 4.09 3.63
CA ALA A 16 4.96 5.45 4.10
C ALA A 16 4.26 6.30 3.02
N ALA A 17 4.75 6.28 1.79
CA ALA A 17 4.15 7.01 0.68
C ALA A 17 2.70 6.58 0.38
N ILE A 18 2.42 5.28 0.43
CA ILE A 18 1.05 4.75 0.30
C ILE A 18 0.17 5.29 1.43
N ARG A 19 0.64 5.25 2.68
CA ARG A 19 -0.12 5.74 3.85
C ARG A 19 -0.43 7.23 3.77
N GLU A 20 0.49 8.05 3.27
CA GLU A 20 0.25 9.48 3.04
C GLU A 20 -0.91 9.71 2.06
N VAL A 21 -0.99 8.91 0.99
CA VAL A 21 -2.11 8.99 0.02
C VAL A 21 -3.43 8.53 0.62
N LEU A 22 -3.42 7.49 1.47
CA LEU A 22 -4.62 6.91 2.07
C LEU A 22 -5.20 7.77 3.21
N ARG A 23 -4.36 8.48 3.96
CA ARG A 23 -4.74 9.19 5.19
C ARG A 23 -5.90 10.19 5.00
N PRO A 24 -5.94 11.05 3.96
CA PRO A 24 -7.04 11.99 3.76
C PRO A 24 -8.41 11.33 3.54
N TRP A 25 -8.42 10.07 3.11
CA TRP A 25 -9.63 9.30 2.79
C TRP A 25 -10.10 8.42 3.94
N GLY A 26 -9.45 8.51 5.11
CA GLY A 26 -9.77 7.67 6.28
C GLY A 26 -9.52 6.18 6.06
N LEU A 27 -8.74 5.82 5.04
CA LEU A 27 -8.44 4.42 4.71
C LEU A 27 -7.35 3.90 5.63
N GLN A 28 -7.63 2.79 6.32
CA GLN A 28 -6.67 2.12 7.19
C GLN A 28 -5.82 1.12 6.40
N SER A 29 -4.58 0.88 6.84
CA SER A 29 -3.70 -0.09 6.18
C SER A 29 -2.88 -0.93 7.16
N GLU A 30 -2.84 -2.24 6.91
CA GLU A 30 -2.07 -3.23 7.66
C GLU A 30 -1.06 -3.91 6.73
N ILE A 31 0.15 -4.15 7.24
CA ILE A 31 1.19 -4.87 6.51
C ILE A 31 0.89 -6.36 6.60
N VAL A 32 0.73 -7.00 5.45
CA VAL A 32 0.47 -8.43 5.33
C VAL A 32 1.62 -9.10 4.58
N ASN A 33 1.86 -10.38 4.88
CA ASN A 33 2.83 -11.17 4.14
C ASN A 33 2.11 -11.84 2.96
N GLU A 34 2.38 -11.39 1.74
CA GLU A 34 1.77 -11.91 0.51
C GLU A 34 2.86 -12.66 -0.26
N GLY A 35 3.12 -13.91 0.14
CA GLY A 35 4.16 -14.74 -0.45
C GLY A 35 5.58 -14.18 -0.21
N PRO A 36 6.41 -14.00 -1.27
CA PRO A 36 7.79 -13.52 -1.12
C PRO A 36 7.89 -12.00 -0.87
N HIS A 37 6.79 -11.25 -1.00
CA HIS A 37 6.79 -9.80 -0.90
C HIS A 37 5.86 -9.29 0.20
N PRO A 38 6.22 -8.20 0.90
CA PRO A 38 5.29 -7.51 1.77
C PRO A 38 4.15 -6.90 0.93
N GLY A 39 2.93 -7.00 1.45
CA GLY A 39 1.76 -6.32 0.92
C GLY A 39 1.14 -5.40 1.96
N LEU A 40 0.22 -4.55 1.51
CA LEU A 40 -0.67 -3.76 2.35
C LEU A 40 -2.10 -4.20 2.10
N LYS A 41 -2.77 -4.64 3.17
CA LYS A 41 -4.22 -4.78 3.21
C LYS A 41 -4.81 -3.43 3.60
N ILE A 42 -5.74 -2.93 2.82
CA ILE A 42 -6.36 -1.61 2.98
C ILE A 42 -7.83 -1.81 3.27
N THR A 43 -8.29 -1.24 4.39
CA THR A 43 -9.69 -1.31 4.81
C THR A 43 -10.31 0.07 4.66
N GLY A 44 -11.42 0.15 3.94
CA GLY A 44 -12.14 1.41 3.70
C GLY A 44 -13.48 1.51 4.40
N PRO A 45 -14.15 2.67 4.25
CA PRO A 45 -15.47 2.90 4.81
C PRO A 45 -16.45 1.86 4.24
N ARG A 46 -17.29 1.28 5.10
CA ARG A 46 -18.21 0.15 4.80
C ARG A 46 -17.56 -1.25 4.72
N GLY A 47 -16.33 -1.40 5.22
CA GLY A 47 -15.70 -2.72 5.38
C GLY A 47 -15.13 -3.31 4.08
N GLY A 48 -15.04 -2.51 3.01
CA GLY A 48 -14.33 -2.90 1.79
C GLY A 48 -12.86 -3.16 2.08
N VAL A 49 -12.31 -4.21 1.46
CA VAL A 49 -10.92 -4.63 1.63
C VAL A 49 -10.22 -4.67 0.28
N TRP A 50 -9.10 -3.97 0.17
CA TRP A 50 -8.24 -3.92 -1.00
C TRP A 50 -6.81 -4.33 -0.63
N ARG A 51 -6.01 -4.63 -1.64
CA ARG A 51 -4.62 -5.05 -1.47
C ARG A 51 -3.69 -4.28 -2.40
N LEU A 52 -2.53 -3.87 -1.88
CA LEU A 52 -1.43 -3.34 -2.67
C LEU A 52 -0.15 -4.11 -2.37
N LEU A 53 0.50 -4.61 -3.41
CA LEU A 53 1.82 -5.25 -3.27
C LEU A 53 2.91 -4.18 -3.19
N VAL A 54 3.83 -4.37 -2.24
CA VAL A 54 5.04 -3.55 -2.07
C VAL A 54 6.20 -4.35 -2.64
N ALA A 55 6.35 -4.26 -3.96
CA ALA A 55 7.44 -4.90 -4.69
C ALA A 55 8.38 -3.82 -5.23
N SER A 56 9.66 -3.90 -4.85
CA SER A 56 10.73 -3.12 -5.47
C SER A 56 11.74 -4.05 -6.10
N SER A 57 12.07 -3.79 -7.37
CA SER A 57 13.34 -4.22 -7.95
C SER A 57 14.46 -3.34 -7.34
N PRO A 58 15.63 -3.90 -6.96
CA PRO A 58 16.75 -3.12 -6.42
C PRO A 58 17.28 -2.02 -7.34
N ARG A 59 16.95 -2.06 -8.65
CA ARG A 59 17.41 -1.09 -9.65
C ARG A 59 16.63 0.23 -9.66
N ASP A 60 15.45 0.27 -9.04
CA ASP A 60 14.49 1.38 -9.23
C ASP A 60 14.02 1.98 -7.90
N GLU A 61 14.87 2.02 -6.86
CA GLU A 61 14.44 2.44 -5.50
C GLU A 61 13.80 3.84 -5.45
N GLY A 62 14.25 4.78 -6.28
CA GLY A 62 13.64 6.11 -6.41
C GLY A 62 12.24 6.07 -7.02
N ASP A 63 12.11 5.38 -8.16
CA ASP A 63 10.84 5.27 -8.89
C ASP A 63 9.83 4.37 -8.18
N ALA A 64 10.30 3.44 -7.35
CA ALA A 64 9.45 2.52 -6.60
C ALA A 64 8.53 3.25 -5.61
N VAL A 65 9.02 4.30 -4.95
CA VAL A 65 8.23 5.12 -4.02
C VAL A 65 7.15 5.89 -4.76
N GLN A 66 7.50 6.53 -5.88
CA GLN A 66 6.55 7.27 -6.71
C GLN A 66 5.49 6.34 -7.32
N THR A 67 5.92 5.18 -7.83
CA THR A 67 5.04 4.13 -8.36
C THR A 67 4.07 3.62 -7.29
N ALA A 68 4.55 3.41 -6.06
CA ALA A 68 3.71 3.00 -4.94
C ALA A 68 2.64 4.07 -4.61
N ALA A 69 3.01 5.35 -4.61
CA ALA A 69 2.07 6.45 -4.42
C ALA A 69 1.03 6.52 -5.55
N GLN A 70 1.44 6.38 -6.81
CA GLN A 70 0.53 6.37 -7.96
C GLN A 70 -0.47 5.20 -7.91
N LYS A 71 0.00 4.00 -7.51
CA LYS A 71 -0.87 2.84 -7.30
C LYS A 71 -1.91 3.11 -6.20
N ALA A 72 -1.50 3.74 -5.10
CA ALA A 72 -2.41 4.14 -4.03
C ALA A 72 -3.43 5.18 -4.51
N GLN A 73 -3.01 6.19 -5.28
CA GLN A 73 -3.91 7.21 -5.85
C GLN A 73 -4.94 6.59 -6.79
N ARG A 74 -4.51 5.65 -7.64
CA ARG A 74 -5.41 4.90 -8.51
C ARG A 74 -6.43 4.10 -7.70
N LEU A 75 -5.99 3.40 -6.67
CA LEU A 75 -6.88 2.64 -5.79
C LEU A 75 -7.92 3.55 -5.14
N VAL A 76 -7.50 4.69 -4.60
CA VAL A 76 -8.42 5.67 -4.01
C VAL A 76 -9.47 6.13 -5.04
N ARG A 77 -9.06 6.46 -6.26
CA ARG A 77 -10.00 6.83 -7.33
C ARG A 77 -11.00 5.71 -7.64
N GLU A 78 -10.54 4.47 -7.69
CA GLU A 78 -11.40 3.30 -7.90
C GLU A 78 -12.38 3.08 -6.74
N ILE A 79 -11.93 3.29 -5.50
CA ILE A 79 -12.77 3.22 -4.29
C ILE A 79 -13.86 4.31 -4.36
N ASN A 80 -13.50 5.55 -4.62
CA ASN A 80 -14.45 6.66 -4.70
C ASN A 80 -15.44 6.48 -5.84
N GLY A 81 -14.96 6.10 -7.04
CA GLY A 81 -15.81 5.84 -8.19
C GLY A 81 -16.80 4.69 -7.96
N ARG A 82 -16.44 3.67 -7.17
CA ARG A 82 -17.35 2.57 -6.80
C ARG A 82 -18.30 2.90 -5.66
N LEU A 83 -17.88 3.74 -4.70
CA LEU A 83 -18.68 4.07 -3.52
C LEU A 83 -19.53 5.34 -3.70
N GLY A 84 -19.32 6.09 -4.78
CA GLY A 84 -19.97 7.38 -5.03
C GLY A 84 -19.56 8.46 -4.02
N LEU A 85 -18.32 8.38 -3.50
CA LEU A 85 -17.73 9.37 -2.58
C LEU A 85 -17.13 10.55 -3.33
#